data_AF-A0A534WGV6-F1
#
_entry.id   AF-A0A534WGV6-F1
#
_cell.length_a   1.000
_cell.length_b   1.000
_cell.length_c   1.000
_cell.angle_alpha   90.00
_cell.angle_beta   90.00
_cell.angle_gamma   90.00
#
_symmetry.space_group_name_H-M   'P 1'
#
loop_
_entity.id
_entity.type
_entity.pdbx_description
1 polymer ?
#
loop_
_entity_poly.entity_id
_entity_poly.type
_entity_poly.pdbx_seq_one_letter_code
_entity_poly.pdbx_strand_id
1 'polypeptide(L)'
;MSSGRKELFPNATDAEWRDWRWQLRHGVRSLAELERYIPLTDDERRGCVETSGIFRLGISPYYLTLIDPDHPYCPVRMQSIPVAEEAHTHPGELRDPLGEDRHRPVRAIVHKYPDRVLLLAVDHCSVYCRHCTRRRITSGAE
;
A
#
# COMPACT_ATOMS: atom_id res chain seq x y z
N MET A 1 5.61 13.39 -20.78
CA MET A 1 4.88 13.71 -19.52
C MET A 1 3.64 12.83 -19.52
N SER A 2 3.52 11.90 -18.58
CA SER A 2 2.48 10.86 -18.58
C SER A 2 1.08 11.47 -18.64
N SER A 3 0.27 11.07 -19.63
CA SER A 3 -1.11 11.53 -19.87
C SER A 3 -1.96 11.47 -18.60
N GLY A 4 -1.82 10.38 -17.83
CA GLY A 4 -2.65 10.09 -16.66
C GLY A 4 -2.57 11.13 -15.53
N ARG A 5 -1.47 11.90 -15.41
CA ARG A 5 -1.42 12.98 -14.40
C ARG A 5 -2.44 14.07 -14.68
N LYS A 6 -2.53 14.54 -15.93
CA LYS A 6 -3.42 15.67 -16.28
C LYS A 6 -4.89 15.27 -16.19
N GLU A 7 -5.18 14.01 -16.40
CA GLU A 7 -6.52 13.43 -16.30
C GLU A 7 -6.94 13.26 -14.83
N LEU A 8 -6.11 12.61 -14.01
CA LEU A 8 -6.46 12.30 -12.61
C LEU A 8 -6.20 13.45 -11.63
N PHE A 9 -5.17 14.27 -11.88
CA PHE A 9 -4.75 15.35 -10.99
C PHE A 9 -4.53 16.68 -11.76
N PRO A 10 -5.56 17.22 -12.42
CA PRO A 10 -5.43 18.40 -13.30
C PRO A 10 -4.93 19.66 -12.58
N ASN A 11 -5.22 19.79 -11.28
CA ASN A 11 -4.88 20.97 -10.50
C ASN A 11 -3.47 20.93 -9.89
N ALA A 12 -2.75 19.81 -10.00
CA ALA A 12 -1.41 19.69 -9.44
C ALA A 12 -0.40 20.39 -10.34
N THR A 13 0.35 21.37 -9.80
CA THR A 13 1.44 22.03 -10.52
C THR A 13 2.64 21.10 -10.71
N ASP A 14 3.55 21.43 -11.63
CA ASP A 14 4.77 20.64 -11.87
C ASP A 14 5.69 20.58 -10.64
N ALA A 15 5.75 21.66 -9.88
CA ALA A 15 6.52 21.73 -8.65
C ALA A 15 5.93 20.80 -7.58
N GLU A 16 4.61 20.84 -7.39
CA GLU A 16 3.90 19.95 -6.46
C GLU A 16 4.02 18.49 -6.86
N TRP A 17 3.84 18.18 -8.15
CA TRP A 17 3.92 16.79 -8.61
C TRP A 17 5.29 16.15 -8.35
N ARG A 18 6.36 16.96 -8.43
CA ARG A 18 7.74 16.54 -8.15
C ARG A 18 8.09 16.56 -6.67
N ASP A 19 7.25 17.13 -5.79
CA ASP A 19 7.42 17.08 -4.34
C ASP A 19 6.87 15.76 -3.78
N TRP A 20 7.76 14.89 -3.30
CA TRP A 20 7.36 13.64 -2.66
C TRP A 20 6.46 13.87 -1.42
N ARG A 21 6.59 15.00 -0.73
CA ARG A 21 5.74 15.32 0.42
C ARG A 21 4.32 15.63 -0.04
N TRP A 22 4.16 16.29 -1.18
CA TRP A 22 2.85 16.49 -1.80
C TRP A 22 2.23 15.16 -2.20
N GLN A 23 3.01 14.25 -2.79
CA GLN A 23 2.56 12.88 -3.12
C GLN A 23 2.07 12.13 -1.88
N LEU A 24 2.78 12.22 -0.75
CA LEU A 24 2.33 11.61 0.50
C LEU A 24 1.08 12.28 1.08
N ARG A 25 0.98 13.62 1.05
CA ARG A 25 -0.20 14.34 1.55
C ARG A 25 -1.47 13.95 0.78
N HIS A 26 -1.35 13.80 -0.54
CA HIS A 26 -2.47 13.51 -1.45
C HIS A 26 -2.62 12.01 -1.77
N GLY A 27 -2.01 11.13 -0.99
CA GLY A 27 -2.21 9.69 -1.14
C GLY A 27 -3.67 9.28 -0.92
N VAL A 28 -4.20 8.46 -1.82
CA VAL A 28 -5.55 7.86 -1.76
C VAL A 28 -5.56 6.78 -0.69
N ARG A 29 -6.43 6.90 0.31
CA ARG A 29 -6.44 6.06 1.52
C ARG A 29 -7.79 5.44 1.86
N SER A 30 -8.83 5.73 1.07
CA SER A 30 -10.17 5.21 1.29
C SER A 30 -10.81 4.74 -0.01
N LEU A 31 -11.78 3.82 0.10
CA LEU A 31 -12.61 3.38 -1.03
C LEU A 31 -13.26 4.58 -1.73
N ALA A 32 -13.86 5.48 -0.95
CA ALA A 32 -14.57 6.66 -1.47
C ALA A 32 -13.65 7.66 -2.19
N GLU A 33 -12.34 7.68 -1.89
CA GLU A 33 -11.37 8.44 -2.68
C GLU A 33 -10.97 7.67 -3.94
N LEU A 34 -10.73 6.36 -3.84
CA LEU A 34 -10.31 5.52 -4.97
C LEU A 34 -11.34 5.51 -6.10
N GLU A 35 -12.62 5.41 -5.76
CA GLU A 35 -13.75 5.47 -6.71
C GLU A 35 -13.86 6.80 -7.47
N ARG A 36 -13.21 7.87 -7.01
CA ARG A 36 -13.19 9.16 -7.72
C ARG A 36 -12.20 9.16 -8.89
N TYR A 37 -11.21 8.28 -8.87
CA TYR A 37 -10.12 8.29 -9.84
C TYR A 37 -10.22 7.16 -10.85
N ILE A 38 -10.65 5.97 -10.43
CA ILE A 38 -10.71 4.80 -11.28
C ILE A 38 -12.00 4.00 -11.06
N PRO A 39 -12.56 3.38 -12.11
CA PRO A 39 -13.65 2.42 -11.94
C PRO A 39 -13.12 1.19 -11.20
N LEU A 40 -13.86 0.74 -10.19
CA LEU A 40 -13.53 -0.47 -9.43
C LEU A 40 -14.46 -1.62 -9.83
N THR A 41 -13.92 -2.83 -9.77
CA THR A 41 -14.69 -4.07 -9.79
C THR A 41 -15.42 -4.26 -8.46
N ASP A 42 -16.47 -5.09 -8.45
CA ASP A 42 -17.20 -5.39 -7.21
C ASP A 42 -16.33 -6.12 -6.18
N ASP A 43 -15.36 -6.90 -6.66
CA ASP A 43 -14.40 -7.59 -5.80
C ASP A 43 -13.40 -6.62 -5.14
N GLU A 44 -12.94 -5.59 -5.87
CA GLU A 44 -12.09 -4.54 -5.30
C GLU A 44 -12.84 -3.67 -4.29
N ARG A 45 -14.12 -3.35 -4.56
CA ARG A 45 -14.97 -2.63 -3.58
C ARG A 45 -15.11 -3.41 -2.29
N ARG A 46 -15.48 -4.69 -2.41
CA ARG A 46 -15.57 -5.61 -1.27
C ARG A 46 -14.25 -5.73 -0.54
N GLY A 47 -13.15 -5.94 -1.26
CA GLY A 47 -11.80 -5.97 -0.71
C GLY A 47 -11.48 -4.75 0.12
N CYS A 48 -11.74 -3.54 -0.39
CA CYS A 48 -11.50 -2.30 0.36
C CYS A 48 -12.31 -2.21 1.67
N VAL A 49 -13.55 -2.72 1.68
CA VAL A 49 -14.41 -2.73 2.87
C VAL A 49 -13.98 -3.80 3.87
N GLU A 50 -13.92 -5.05 3.42
CA GLU A 50 -13.69 -6.24 4.24
C GLU A 50 -12.29 -6.23 4.87
N THR A 51 -11.31 -5.60 4.21
CA THR A 51 -9.92 -5.57 4.69
C THR A 51 -9.52 -4.31 5.46
N SER A 52 -10.44 -3.34 5.60
CA SER A 52 -10.17 -2.04 6.24
C SER A 52 -9.64 -2.13 7.68
N GLY A 53 -9.98 -3.20 8.40
CA GLY A 53 -9.47 -3.51 9.75
C GLY A 53 -8.21 -4.38 9.79
N ILE A 54 -7.76 -4.91 8.64
CA ILE A 54 -6.65 -5.86 8.54
C ILE A 54 -5.34 -5.14 8.18
N PHE A 55 -5.39 -4.24 7.20
CA PHE A 55 -4.26 -3.42 6.77
C PHE A 55 -4.73 -2.13 6.11
N ARG A 56 -3.80 -1.20 5.87
CA ARG A 56 -4.10 0.10 5.28
C ARG A 56 -4.19 0.03 3.76
N LEU A 57 -5.13 0.80 3.21
CA LEU A 57 -5.08 1.29 1.84
C LEU A 57 -4.23 2.56 1.80
N GLY A 58 -3.33 2.65 0.83
CA GLY A 58 -2.60 3.88 0.56
C GLY A 58 -1.91 3.80 -0.79
N ILE A 59 -2.24 4.73 -1.69
CA ILE A 59 -1.71 4.78 -3.05
C ILE A 59 -1.34 6.25 -3.34
N SER A 60 -0.06 6.53 -3.59
CA SER A 60 0.37 7.88 -4.01
C SER A 60 -0.25 8.27 -5.36
N PRO A 61 -0.49 9.58 -5.61
CA PRO A 61 -0.98 10.07 -6.91
C PRO A 61 -0.17 9.55 -8.09
N TYR A 62 1.17 9.58 -8.00
CA TYR A 62 2.03 9.06 -9.04
C TYR A 62 1.76 7.58 -9.36
N TYR A 63 1.70 6.73 -8.32
CA TYR A 63 1.48 5.29 -8.52
C TYR A 63 0.10 5.01 -9.11
N LEU A 64 -0.90 5.80 -8.72
CA LEU A 64 -2.26 5.72 -9.29
C LEU A 64 -2.27 6.01 -10.79
N THR A 65 -1.47 6.98 -11.27
CA THR A 65 -1.37 7.27 -12.72
C THR A 65 -0.71 6.20 -13.57
N LEU A 66 -0.12 5.17 -12.94
CA LEU A 66 0.43 4.01 -13.64
C LEU A 66 -0.61 2.90 -13.84
N ILE A 67 -1.77 3.02 -13.19
CA ILE A 67 -2.90 2.10 -13.35
C ILE A 67 -3.58 2.42 -14.67
N ASP A 68 -3.58 1.43 -15.56
CA ASP A 68 -4.54 1.37 -16.66
C ASP A 68 -5.95 1.29 -16.03
N PRO A 69 -6.98 2.06 -16.39
CA PRO A 69 -8.31 1.90 -15.80
C PRO A 69 -9.17 0.85 -16.52
N ASP A 70 -8.83 0.48 -17.75
CA ASP A 70 -9.69 -0.30 -18.64
C ASP A 70 -9.31 -1.79 -18.68
N HIS A 71 -8.07 -2.12 -18.34
CA HIS A 71 -7.70 -3.51 -18.08
C HIS A 71 -8.31 -3.95 -16.72
N PRO A 72 -8.69 -5.22 -16.45
CA PRO A 72 -8.95 -5.66 -15.05
C PRO A 72 -7.76 -6.33 -14.34
N TYR A 73 -6.75 -6.79 -15.09
CA TYR A 73 -5.55 -7.49 -14.56
C TYR A 73 -4.22 -6.72 -14.69
N CYS A 74 -4.27 -5.40 -14.64
CA CYS A 74 -3.09 -4.53 -14.68
C CYS A 74 -2.22 -4.85 -13.47
N PRO A 75 -0.93 -5.10 -13.72
CA PRO A 75 -0.03 -5.51 -12.66
C PRO A 75 0.13 -4.44 -11.57
N VAL A 76 -0.02 -3.15 -11.91
CA VAL A 76 0.09 -2.05 -10.93
C VAL A 76 -1.10 -2.04 -9.98
N ARG A 77 -2.32 -2.28 -10.50
CA ARG A 77 -3.52 -2.26 -9.67
C ARG A 77 -3.59 -3.46 -8.74
N MET A 78 -3.22 -4.66 -9.23
CA MET A 78 -3.11 -5.86 -8.41
C MET A 78 -2.11 -5.71 -7.25
N GLN A 79 -1.13 -4.83 -7.39
CA GLN A 79 -0.14 -4.56 -6.34
C GLN A 79 -0.59 -3.53 -5.31
N SER A 80 -1.67 -2.77 -5.56
CA SER A 80 -2.04 -1.62 -4.72
C SER A 80 -3.52 -1.57 -4.29
N ILE A 81 -4.44 -2.19 -5.03
CA ILE A 81 -5.88 -2.20 -4.72
C ILE A 81 -6.25 -3.52 -4.03
N PRO A 82 -6.89 -3.47 -2.85
CA PRO A 82 -7.40 -4.65 -2.15
C PRO A 82 -8.42 -5.44 -2.95
N VAL A 83 -8.36 -6.77 -2.85
CA VAL A 83 -9.41 -7.69 -3.29
C VAL A 83 -9.98 -8.45 -2.10
N ALA A 84 -11.18 -9.00 -2.24
CA ALA A 84 -11.90 -9.58 -1.12
C ALA A 84 -11.25 -10.87 -0.57
N GLU A 85 -10.58 -11.64 -1.43
CA GLU A 85 -9.86 -12.86 -0.99
C GLU A 85 -8.82 -12.55 0.09
N GLU A 86 -8.25 -11.35 0.11
CA GLU A 86 -7.26 -10.94 1.11
C GLU A 86 -7.83 -10.75 2.53
N ALA A 87 -9.17 -10.77 2.69
CA ALA A 87 -9.82 -10.78 3.99
C ALA A 87 -9.88 -12.17 4.61
N HIS A 88 -9.62 -13.22 3.83
CA HIS A 88 -9.63 -14.60 4.29
C HIS A 88 -8.22 -15.04 4.68
N THR A 89 -8.12 -15.78 5.79
CA THR A 89 -6.86 -16.39 6.24
C THR A 89 -6.88 -17.87 5.86
N HIS A 90 -5.89 -18.32 5.11
CA HIS A 90 -5.75 -19.71 4.70
C HIS A 90 -4.90 -20.54 5.67
N PRO A 91 -5.12 -21.87 5.71
CA PRO A 91 -4.23 -22.78 6.43
C PRO A 91 -2.77 -22.61 5.98
N GLY A 92 -1.86 -22.39 6.93
CA GLY A 92 -0.43 -22.18 6.67
C GLY A 92 -0.02 -20.71 6.60
N GLU A 93 -0.96 -19.76 6.59
CA GLU A 93 -0.62 -18.35 6.77
C GLU A 93 -0.11 -18.07 8.18
N LEU A 94 0.92 -17.22 8.25
CA LEU A 94 1.54 -16.80 9.50
C LEU A 94 1.49 -15.27 9.59
N ARG A 95 1.17 -14.75 10.78
CA ARG A 95 1.27 -13.31 11.06
C ARG A 95 2.68 -12.78 10.81
N ASP A 96 3.69 -13.55 11.21
CA ASP A 96 5.11 -13.24 11.03
C ASP A 96 5.80 -14.42 10.33
N PRO A 97 5.71 -14.51 8.99
CA PRO A 97 6.26 -15.63 8.24
C PRO A 97 7.80 -15.66 8.25
N LEU A 98 8.44 -14.54 8.62
CA LEU A 98 9.90 -14.41 8.65
C LEU A 98 10.49 -14.65 10.05
N GLY A 99 9.63 -14.78 11.07
CA GLY A 99 10.00 -14.95 12.47
C GLY A 99 10.76 -13.77 13.06
N GLU A 100 10.55 -12.56 12.51
CA GLU A 100 11.23 -11.34 12.93
C GLU A 100 10.99 -11.01 14.40
N ASP A 101 9.76 -11.20 14.91
CA ASP A 101 9.34 -10.77 16.26
C ASP A 101 10.17 -11.45 17.36
N ARG A 102 10.56 -12.72 17.17
CA ARG A 102 11.42 -13.47 18.10
C ARG A 102 12.87 -12.99 18.12
N HIS A 103 13.29 -12.28 17.09
CA HIS A 103 14.64 -11.75 16.93
C HIS A 103 14.71 -10.25 17.22
N ARG A 104 13.75 -9.69 17.97
CA ARG A 104 13.74 -8.27 18.34
C ARG A 104 14.33 -8.08 19.74
N PRO A 105 15.64 -7.77 19.88
CA PRO A 105 16.22 -7.49 21.20
C PRO A 105 15.63 -6.21 21.81
N VAL A 106 15.23 -5.26 20.96
CA VAL A 106 14.56 -3.99 21.32
C VAL A 106 13.59 -3.60 20.19
N ARG A 107 12.73 -2.61 20.45
CA ARG A 107 11.82 -2.02 19.45
C ARG A 107 12.59 -1.57 18.20
N ALA A 108 11.96 -1.71 17.04
CA ALA A 108 12.51 -1.34 15.72
C ALA A 108 13.83 -2.05 15.29
N ILE A 109 14.41 -2.95 16.08
CA ILE A 109 15.59 -3.73 15.70
C ILE A 109 15.20 -5.20 15.52
N VAL A 110 15.62 -5.82 14.41
CA VAL A 110 15.60 -7.27 14.21
C VAL A 110 17.04 -7.76 14.03
N HIS A 111 17.51 -8.62 14.92
CA HIS A 111 18.86 -9.20 14.92
C HIS A 111 18.78 -10.72 14.76
N LYS A 112 18.45 -11.16 13.54
CA LYS A 112 18.30 -12.59 13.19
C LYS A 112 19.64 -13.27 12.87
N TYR A 113 20.59 -12.52 12.35
CA TYR A 113 21.88 -13.03 11.86
C TYR A 113 23.02 -12.52 12.74
N PRO A 114 24.12 -13.28 12.91
CA PRO A 114 25.17 -12.92 13.88
C PRO A 114 25.80 -11.52 13.68
N ASP A 115 25.97 -11.09 12.43
CA ASP A 115 26.82 -9.97 12.04
C ASP A 115 26.07 -8.75 11.47
N ARG A 116 24.73 -8.76 11.48
CA ARG A 116 23.92 -7.68 10.92
C ARG A 116 22.55 -7.57 11.56
N VAL A 117 22.04 -6.34 11.57
CA VAL A 117 20.72 -6.00 12.07
C VAL A 117 19.88 -5.35 10.98
N LEU A 118 18.56 -5.48 11.10
CA LEU A 118 17.60 -4.67 10.37
C LEU A 118 17.03 -3.62 11.32
N LEU A 119 17.16 -2.35 10.93
CA LEU A 119 16.55 -1.21 11.60
C LEU A 119 15.28 -0.80 10.85
N LEU A 120 14.14 -0.86 11.54
CA LEU A 120 12.87 -0.30 11.06
C LEU A 120 12.86 1.21 11.35
N ALA A 121 13.41 1.99 10.42
CA ALA A 121 13.49 3.44 10.57
C ALA A 121 12.13 4.15 10.41
N VAL A 122 11.25 3.59 9.58
CA VAL A 122 9.89 4.08 9.32
C VAL A 122 8.95 2.90 9.14
N ASP A 123 7.70 3.10 9.52
CA ASP A 123 6.63 2.11 9.46
C ASP A 123 5.43 2.58 8.61
N HIS A 124 5.64 3.59 7.78
CA HIS A 124 4.68 4.09 6.81
C HIS A 124 5.25 4.01 5.40
N CYS A 125 4.37 3.79 4.42
CA CYS A 125 4.74 3.64 3.01
C CYS A 125 3.97 4.66 2.16
N SER A 126 4.54 5.08 1.04
CA SER A 126 3.85 5.89 0.02
C SER A 126 2.80 5.08 -0.74
N VAL A 127 3.02 3.78 -0.85
CA VAL A 127 2.10 2.78 -1.41
C VAL A 127 2.12 1.57 -0.49
N TYR A 128 0.94 1.10 -0.09
CA TYR A 128 0.79 -0.10 0.73
C TYR A 128 0.57 -1.31 -0.15
N CYS A 129 1.66 -2.03 -0.44
CA CYS A 129 1.64 -3.17 -1.35
C CYS A 129 0.75 -4.31 -0.82
N ARG A 130 -0.07 -4.90 -1.70
CA ARG A 130 -0.95 -6.05 -1.37
C ARG A 130 -0.20 -7.31 -0.94
N HIS A 131 1.04 -7.44 -1.40
CA HIS A 131 1.92 -8.57 -1.13
C HIS A 131 2.97 -8.27 -0.03
N CYS A 132 2.68 -7.32 0.88
CA CYS A 132 3.63 -6.93 1.91
C CYS A 132 3.80 -8.00 3.01
N THR A 133 4.99 -8.62 3.09
CA THR A 133 5.36 -9.57 4.17
C THR A 133 5.38 -8.94 5.56
N ARG A 134 5.41 -7.60 5.61
CA ARG A 134 5.44 -6.79 6.84
C ARG A 134 4.13 -6.04 7.09
N ARG A 135 3.01 -6.43 6.46
CA ARG A 135 1.69 -5.78 6.65
C ARG A 135 1.28 -5.60 8.12
N ARG A 136 1.76 -6.47 9.02
CA ARG A 136 1.51 -6.41 10.47
C ARG A 136 2.11 -5.19 11.19
N ILE A 137 3.16 -4.58 10.63
CA ILE A 137 3.93 -3.51 11.28
C ILE A 137 3.86 -2.17 10.54
N THR A 138 3.12 -2.05 9.43
CA THR A 138 3.07 -0.82 8.62
C THR A 138 1.98 0.19 9.08
N SER A 139 1.54 0.06 10.33
CA SER A 139 0.41 0.79 10.90
C SER A 139 0.79 2.06 11.67
N GLY A 140 1.99 2.62 11.52
CA GLY A 140 2.33 3.89 12.20
C GLY A 140 2.39 3.78 13.73
N ALA A 141 2.49 2.56 14.27
CA ALA A 141 2.43 2.26 15.70
C ALA A 141 3.76 1.68 16.24
N GLU A 142 4.77 1.55 15.36
CA GLU A 142 6.07 0.92 15.64
C GLU A 142 7.22 1.89 15.83
#